data_AF-A0A3C2AXS0-F1
#
_entry.id   AF-A0A3C2AXS0-F1
#
_cell.length_a   1.000
_cell.length_b   1.000
_cell.length_c   1.000
_cell.angle_alpha   90.00
_cell.angle_beta   90.00
_cell.angle_gamma   90.00
#
_symmetry.space_group_name_H-M   'P 1'
#
loop_
_entity.id
_entity.type
_entity.pdbx_description
1 polymer ?
#
loop_
_entity_poly.entity_id
_entity_poly.type
_entity_poly.pdbx_seq_one_letter_code
_entity_poly.pdbx_strand_id
1 'polypeptide(L)'
;MRVRSVPLVAALILTAAACSDDGPRSTDSNATTTVATTTPPATDPPATDPPVTEAPTTTAGPIGPGTIEWTDYEDGISDGYLEVPLDYADPTGPTINLYLARHAATDPANR
;
A
#
# COMPACT_ATOMS: atom_id res chain seq x y z
N MET A 1 -50.18 34.39 12.19
CA MET A 1 -50.19 35.80 12.63
C MET A 1 -48.80 36.13 13.15
N ARG A 2 -48.00 37.01 12.48
CA ARG A 2 -46.57 37.31 12.77
C ARG A 2 -45.63 36.09 12.51
N VAL A 3 -44.54 36.06 11.72
CA VAL A 3 -43.63 37.03 11.01
C VAL A 3 -42.90 38.02 11.92
N ARG A 4 -41.58 38.31 11.83
CA ARG A 4 -40.45 37.97 10.90
C ARG A 4 -39.31 37.21 11.68
N SER A 5 -37.98 37.11 11.40
CA SER A 5 -36.98 37.77 10.52
C SER A 5 -35.73 36.89 10.25
N VAL A 6 -34.99 37.14 9.15
CA VAL A 6 -33.76 36.48 8.58
C VAL A 6 -33.10 37.51 7.60
N PRO A 7 -31.77 37.52 7.21
CA PRO A 7 -30.58 36.68 7.47
C PRO A 7 -29.36 37.50 8.04
N LEU A 8 -28.12 37.26 7.53
CA LEU A 8 -26.81 37.98 7.71
C LEU A 8 -26.03 37.61 9.01
N VAL A 9 -24.68 37.55 9.09
CA VAL A 9 -23.56 38.09 8.27
C VAL A 9 -22.41 37.05 8.07
N ALA A 10 -21.50 37.32 7.12
CA ALA A 10 -20.22 36.66 6.80
C ALA A 10 -19.14 36.76 7.94
N ALA A 11 -17.87 36.31 7.82
CA ALA A 11 -17.08 35.97 6.63
C ALA A 11 -15.89 35.00 6.84
N LEU A 12 -15.58 34.26 5.76
CA LEU A 12 -14.26 33.86 5.24
C LEU A 12 -13.00 34.35 5.99
N ILE A 13 -12.21 33.41 6.51
CA ILE A 13 -10.74 33.48 6.51
C ILE A 13 -10.18 32.10 6.11
N LEU A 14 -9.57 32.00 4.93
CA LEU A 14 -8.70 30.86 4.57
C LEU A 14 -7.24 31.29 4.76
N THR A 15 -6.50 30.62 5.63
CA THR A 15 -5.03 30.73 5.71
C THR A 15 -4.39 29.45 5.22
N ALA A 16 -4.22 29.34 3.90
CA ALA A 16 -3.43 28.27 3.29
C ALA A 16 -1.93 28.51 3.56
N ALA A 17 -1.43 28.00 4.68
CA ALA A 17 0.00 27.97 5.00
C ALA A 17 0.71 26.90 4.16
N ALA A 18 0.83 27.16 2.85
CA ALA A 18 1.47 26.28 1.88
C ALA A 18 3.01 26.34 2.00
N CYS A 19 3.54 25.83 3.11
CA CYS A 19 4.96 25.56 3.26
C CYS A 19 5.32 24.29 2.46
N SER A 20 5.62 24.45 1.18
CA SER A 20 6.35 23.45 0.40
C SER A 20 7.78 23.37 0.91
N ASP A 21 8.02 22.48 1.88
CA ASP A 21 9.37 22.15 2.31
C ASP A 21 9.99 21.21 1.28
N ASP A 22 10.66 21.79 0.28
CA ASP A 22 11.43 21.05 -0.73
C ASP A 22 12.76 20.59 -0.10
N GLY A 23 12.63 19.66 0.85
CA GLY A 23 13.73 19.15 1.67
C GLY A 23 14.86 18.60 0.79
N PRO A 24 16.12 18.97 1.04
CA PRO A 24 17.23 18.59 0.17
C PRO A 24 17.38 17.06 0.13
N ARG A 25 17.29 16.50 -1.08
CA ARG A 25 17.59 15.08 -1.30
C ARG A 25 19.06 14.81 -0.95
N SER A 26 19.31 14.14 0.16
CA SER A 26 20.62 13.62 0.52
C SER A 26 21.08 12.56 -0.49
N THR A 27 21.75 13.00 -1.55
CA THR A 27 22.50 12.12 -2.44
C THR A 27 23.82 11.75 -1.77
N ASP A 28 23.82 10.65 -1.01
CA ASP A 28 25.03 10.10 -0.39
C ASP A 28 26.06 9.72 -1.46
N SER A 29 26.95 10.68 -1.72
CA SER A 29 28.03 10.54 -2.69
C SER A 29 29.15 9.74 -2.08
N ASN A 30 29.11 8.40 -2.22
CA ASN A 30 30.18 7.52 -1.76
C ASN A 30 31.44 7.68 -2.63
N ALA A 31 32.18 8.75 -2.37
CA ALA A 31 33.43 9.10 -3.03
C ALA A 31 34.64 8.42 -2.33
N THR A 32 34.64 7.09 -2.25
CA THR A 32 35.77 6.31 -1.71
C THR A 32 36.64 5.72 -2.83
N THR A 33 37.37 6.59 -3.55
CA THR A 33 38.31 6.14 -4.60
C THR A 33 39.64 5.70 -3.98
N THR A 34 39.67 4.48 -3.43
CA THR A 34 40.91 3.81 -3.00
C THR A 34 41.38 2.87 -4.11
N VAL A 35 42.35 3.32 -4.92
CA VAL A 35 42.98 2.47 -5.94
C VAL A 35 43.95 1.49 -5.27
N ALA A 36 43.47 0.28 -4.98
CA ALA A 36 44.31 -0.81 -4.51
C ALA A 36 45.13 -1.42 -5.65
N THR A 37 46.42 -1.64 -5.42
CA THR A 37 47.32 -2.29 -6.39
C THR A 37 46.85 -3.71 -6.70
N THR A 38 46.62 -4.01 -7.98
CA THR A 38 46.10 -5.31 -8.42
C THR A 38 47.15 -6.41 -8.35
N THR A 39 47.16 -7.19 -7.26
CA THR A 39 47.52 -8.61 -7.36
C THR A 39 46.54 -9.26 -8.34
N PRO A 40 46.98 -10.05 -9.34
CA PRO A 40 46.04 -10.79 -10.17
C PRO A 40 45.25 -11.76 -9.27
N PRO A 41 43.90 -11.78 -9.34
CA PRO A 41 43.14 -12.75 -8.57
C PRO A 41 43.54 -14.16 -9.00
N ALA A 42 43.75 -15.04 -8.03
CA ALA A 42 43.72 -16.46 -8.32
C ALA A 42 42.32 -16.78 -8.84
N THR A 43 42.22 -17.32 -10.06
CA THR A 43 40.93 -17.78 -10.58
C THR A 43 40.52 -19.02 -9.80
N ASP A 44 39.72 -18.83 -8.75
CA ASP A 44 38.96 -19.93 -8.16
C ASP A 44 38.19 -20.64 -9.29
N PRO A 45 38.11 -21.99 -9.27
CA PRO A 45 37.29 -22.71 -10.23
C PRO A 45 35.85 -22.20 -10.12
N PRO A 46 35.11 -22.09 -11.25
CA PRO A 46 33.75 -21.57 -11.22
C PRO A 46 32.93 -22.39 -10.23
N ALA A 47 32.40 -21.71 -9.21
CA ALA A 47 31.51 -22.33 -8.25
C ALA A 47 30.26 -22.80 -9.00
N THR A 48 30.16 -24.10 -9.24
CA THR A 48 28.95 -24.70 -9.77
C THR A 48 27.87 -24.52 -8.72
N ASP A 49 26.90 -23.62 -8.99
CA ASP A 49 25.72 -23.49 -8.15
C ASP A 49 25.08 -24.87 -7.94
N PRO A 50 24.64 -25.20 -6.70
CA PRO A 50 23.89 -26.42 -6.49
C PRO A 50 22.63 -26.38 -7.37
N PRO A 51 22.23 -27.51 -7.97
CA PRO A 51 21.07 -27.53 -8.86
C PRO A 51 19.84 -27.02 -8.11
N VAL A 52 19.29 -25.89 -8.57
CA VAL A 52 18.04 -25.35 -8.05
C VAL A 52 16.92 -26.29 -8.47
N THR A 53 16.56 -27.20 -7.55
CA THR A 53 15.35 -28.01 -7.68
C THR A 53 14.16 -27.08 -7.59
N GLU A 54 13.61 -26.70 -8.74
CA GLU A 54 12.35 -25.95 -8.80
C GLU A 54 11.26 -26.74 -8.05
N ALA A 55 10.58 -26.07 -7.11
CA ALA A 55 9.41 -26.65 -6.46
C ALA A 55 8.32 -26.91 -7.52
N PRO A 56 7.56 -28.01 -7.43
CA PRO A 56 6.56 -28.35 -8.43
C PRO A 56 5.48 -27.26 -8.49
N THR A 57 5.49 -26.48 -9.57
CA THR A 57 4.55 -25.38 -9.83
C THR A 57 3.15 -25.93 -10.12
N THR A 58 2.43 -26.24 -9.04
CA THR A 58 1.02 -26.57 -9.08
C THR A 58 0.25 -25.33 -9.47
N THR A 59 -0.20 -25.23 -10.71
CA THR A 59 -1.11 -24.17 -11.15
C THR A 59 -2.40 -24.25 -10.33
N ALA A 60 -2.50 -23.39 -9.31
CA ALA A 60 -3.70 -23.29 -8.49
C ALA A 60 -4.90 -22.89 -9.35
N GLY A 61 -6.08 -23.36 -8.96
CA GLY A 61 -7.33 -22.91 -9.57
C GLY A 61 -7.58 -21.41 -9.34
N PRO A 62 -8.48 -20.79 -10.11
CA PRO A 62 -8.82 -19.38 -9.91
C PRO A 62 -9.33 -19.16 -8.49
N ILE A 63 -8.62 -18.32 -7.73
CA ILE A 63 -9.00 -17.91 -6.38
C ILE A 63 -10.32 -17.13 -6.50
N GLY A 64 -11.36 -17.60 -5.82
CA GLY A 64 -12.64 -16.91 -5.78
C GLY A 64 -12.51 -15.56 -5.05
N PRO A 65 -13.33 -14.55 -5.38
CA PRO A 65 -13.37 -13.32 -4.59
C PRO A 65 -13.82 -13.66 -3.16
N GLY A 66 -12.96 -13.40 -2.19
CA GLY A 66 -13.27 -13.61 -0.77
C GLY A 66 -14.41 -12.69 -0.31
N THR A 67 -15.22 -13.19 0.62
CA THR A 67 -16.32 -12.42 1.22
C THR A 67 -15.76 -11.42 2.24
N ILE A 68 -16.32 -10.21 2.25
CA ILE A 68 -16.14 -9.25 3.34
C ILE A 68 -17.48 -9.15 4.07
N GLU A 69 -17.52 -9.59 5.32
CA GLU A 69 -18.63 -9.30 6.23
C GLU A 69 -18.47 -7.86 6.73
N TRP A 70 -19.39 -6.99 6.35
CA TRP A 70 -19.34 -5.56 6.67
C TRP A 70 -20.09 -5.24 7.95
N THR A 71 -19.44 -4.54 8.87
CA THR A 71 -20.02 -4.02 10.11
C THR A 71 -20.15 -2.49 10.00
N ASP A 72 -21.13 -1.89 10.65
CA ASP A 72 -21.24 -0.42 10.72
C ASP A 72 -20.30 0.11 11.81
N TYR A 73 -19.43 1.05 11.43
CA TYR A 73 -18.40 1.64 12.30
C TYR A 73 -18.81 3.03 12.80
N GLU A 74 -19.16 3.92 11.86
CA GLU A 74 -19.66 5.28 12.11
C GLU A 74 -20.73 5.64 11.05
N ASP A 75 -21.38 6.80 11.18
CA ASP A 75 -22.41 7.23 10.21
C ASP A 75 -21.84 7.34 8.79
N GLY A 76 -22.41 6.57 7.86
CA GLY A 76 -21.92 6.46 6.49
C GLY A 76 -20.57 5.72 6.34
N ILE A 77 -20.07 5.01 7.36
CA ILE A 77 -18.83 4.22 7.30
C ILE A 77 -19.09 2.78 7.76
N SER A 78 -18.82 1.81 6.88
CA SER A 78 -18.72 0.39 7.26
C SER A 78 -17.26 -0.07 7.24
N ASP A 79 -16.88 -0.97 8.14
CA ASP A 79 -15.60 -1.66 8.15
C ASP A 79 -15.77 -3.18 7.97
N GLY A 80 -14.66 -3.90 7.80
CA GLY A 80 -14.65 -5.34 7.61
C GLY A 80 -13.25 -5.88 7.32
N TYR A 81 -13.15 -7.21 7.23
CA TYR A 81 -11.90 -7.90 6.92
C TYR A 81 -12.03 -8.77 5.67
N LEU A 82 -10.94 -8.88 4.91
CA LEU A 82 -10.77 -9.82 3.81
C LEU A 82 -9.56 -10.71 4.09
N GLU A 83 -9.78 -12.01 4.25
CA GLU A 83 -8.68 -12.98 4.31
C GLU A 83 -8.15 -13.28 2.91
N VAL A 84 -6.84 -13.19 2.73
CA VAL A 84 -6.14 -13.47 1.46
C VAL A 84 -4.88 -14.31 1.69
N PRO A 85 -4.41 -15.08 0.70
CA PRO A 85 -3.11 -15.75 0.79
C PRO A 85 -1.94 -14.78 0.98
N LEU A 86 -0.94 -15.20 1.76
CA LEU A 86 0.35 -14.52 1.88
C LEU A 86 1.21 -14.74 0.63
N ASP A 87 1.09 -15.91 0.00
CA ASP A 87 1.66 -16.22 -1.31
C ASP A 87 0.53 -16.62 -2.27
N TYR A 88 0.53 -16.03 -3.48
CA TYR A 88 -0.45 -16.33 -4.52
C TYR A 88 -0.01 -17.48 -5.44
N ALA A 89 1.25 -17.96 -5.32
CA ALA A 89 1.71 -19.19 -5.95
C ALA A 89 1.25 -20.45 -5.18
N ASP A 90 1.13 -20.36 -3.84
CA ASP A 90 0.43 -21.35 -3.00
C ASP A 90 -0.74 -20.69 -2.23
N PRO A 91 -1.92 -20.54 -2.87
CA PRO A 91 -3.10 -20.02 -2.21
C PRO A 91 -3.76 -21.03 -1.24
N THR A 92 -3.12 -22.17 -0.97
CA THR A 92 -3.49 -23.08 0.14
C THR A 92 -2.56 -22.95 1.36
N GLY A 93 -1.53 -22.10 1.25
CA GLY A 93 -0.59 -21.77 2.31
C GLY A 93 -1.14 -20.75 3.32
N PRO A 94 -0.26 -20.09 4.10
CA PRO A 94 -0.65 -19.12 5.13
C PRO A 94 -1.44 -17.94 4.57
N THR A 95 -2.39 -17.44 5.35
CA THR A 95 -3.22 -16.28 5.00
C THR A 95 -2.92 -15.06 5.87
N ILE A 96 -3.34 -13.88 5.40
CA ILE A 96 -3.35 -12.61 6.14
C ILE A 96 -4.73 -11.97 6.04
N ASN A 97 -5.11 -11.23 7.07
CA ASN A 97 -6.36 -10.47 7.09
C ASN A 97 -6.09 -9.01 6.75
N LEU A 98 -6.66 -8.55 5.62
CA LEU A 98 -6.69 -7.14 5.24
C LEU A 98 -7.86 -6.47 5.96
N TYR A 99 -7.64 -5.33 6.62
CA TYR A 99 -8.70 -4.48 7.14
C TYR A 99 -9.14 -3.48 6.06
N LEU A 100 -10.45 -3.33 5.84
CA LEU A 100 -11.02 -2.40 4.89
C LEU A 100 -12.10 -1.54 5.57
N ALA A 101 -12.03 -0.23 5.35
CA ALA A 101 -13.13 0.69 5.64
C ALA A 101 -13.67 1.25 4.31
N ARG A 102 -14.99 1.42 4.22
CA ARG A 102 -15.67 2.03 3.07
C ARG A 102 -16.58 3.15 3.53
N HIS A 103 -16.67 4.21 2.72
CA HIS A 103 -17.74 5.19 2.86
C HIS A 103 -18.96 4.77 2.03
N ALA A 104 -20.15 5.02 2.56
CA ALA A 104 -21.39 4.94 1.79
C ALA A 104 -21.45 6.06 0.74
N ALA A 105 -21.95 5.75 -0.46
CA ALA A 105 -22.18 6.76 -1.48
C ALA A 105 -23.33 7.70 -1.05
N THR A 106 -23.07 9.01 -1.08
CA THR A 106 -24.07 10.05 -0.73
C THR A 106 -25.21 10.13 -1.73
N ASP A 107 -24.98 9.71 -2.98
CA ASP A 107 -26.00 9.32 -3.94
C ASP A 107 -25.76 7.86 -4.37
N PRO A 108 -26.50 6.89 -3.80
CA PRO A 108 -26.36 5.48 -4.16
C PRO A 108 -26.68 5.14 -5.63
N ALA A 109 -27.34 6.03 -6.39
CA ALA A 109 -27.62 5.81 -7.81
C ALA A 109 -26.42 6.13 -8.72
N ASN A 110 -25.46 6.93 -8.25
CA ASN A 110 -24.29 7.41 -9.01
C ASN A 110 -22.97 7.08 -8.29
N ARG A 111 -22.89 5.87 -7.74
CA ARG A 111 -21.75 5.30 -6.99
C ARG A 111 -20.73 4.60 -7.89
#